data_AF-A0A3D9CHA7-F1
#
_entry.id   AF-A0A3D9CHA7-F1
#
_cell.length_a   1.000
_cell.length_b   1.000
_cell.length_c   1.000
_cell.angle_alpha   90.00
_cell.angle_beta   90.00
_cell.angle_gamma   90.00
#
_symmetry.space_group_name_H-M   'P 1'
#
loop_
_entity.id
_entity.type
_entity.pdbx_description
1 polymer ?
#
loop_
_entity_poly.entity_id
_entity_poly.type
_entity_poly.pdbx_seq_one_letter_code
_entity_poly.pdbx_strand_id
1 'polypeptide(L)' 'MERFKSHNYLAKSGYTIKFRPWKVIHVEFFNEKKDAMKREQFLKTGQGRLFIKSLIK' A
#
# COMPACT_ATOMS: atom_id res chain seq x y z
N MET A 1 2.09 5.63 -10.84
CA MET A 1 0.81 6.37 -10.75
C MET A 1 -0.41 5.54 -11.16
N GLU A 2 -0.29 4.62 -12.12
CA GLU A 2 -1.42 3.85 -12.68
C GLU A 2 -2.13 2.93 -11.67
N ARG A 3 -1.39 2.31 -10.74
CA ARG A 3 -1.97 1.44 -9.70
C ARG A 3 -2.99 2.18 -8.83
N PHE A 4 -2.69 3.41 -8.42
CA PHE A 4 -3.58 4.21 -7.58
C PHE A 4 -4.83 4.65 -8.35
N LYS A 5 -4.69 5.03 -9.62
CA LYS A 5 -5.82 5.32 -10.51
C LYS A 5 -6.73 4.11 -10.67
N SER A 6 -6.16 2.91 -10.82
CA SER A 6 -6.93 1.66 -10.89
C SER A 6 -7.71 1.38 -9.60
N HIS A 7 -7.07 1.51 -8.44
CA HIS A 7 -7.71 1.25 -7.15
C HIS A 7 -8.86 2.21 -6.84
N ASN A 8 -8.76 3.48 -7.26
CA ASN A 8 -9.76 4.51 -6.96
C ASN A 8 -10.83 4.71 -8.05
N TYR A 9 -10.50 4.52 -9.32
CA TYR A 9 -11.40 4.93 -10.41
C TYR A 9 -11.69 3.82 -11.42
N LEU A 10 -10.69 3.04 -11.82
CA LEU A 10 -10.82 2.17 -13.00
C LEU A 10 -11.29 0.74 -12.69
N ALA A 11 -11.04 0.22 -11.48
CA ALA A 11 -11.42 -1.14 -11.15
C ALA A 11 -12.96 -1.28 -11.08
N LYS A 12 -13.50 -2.36 -11.65
CA LYS A 12 -14.95 -2.67 -11.67
C LYS A 12 -15.34 -3.85 -10.76
N SER A 13 -14.36 -4.65 -10.33
CA SER A 13 -14.50 -5.74 -9.35
C SER A 13 -13.30 -5.82 -8.40
N GLY A 14 -13.47 -6.42 -7.22
CA GLY A 14 -12.41 -6.63 -6.23
C GLY A 14 -12.69 -6.01 -4.85
N TYR A 15 -11.85 -6.37 -3.87
CA TYR A 15 -12.04 -5.98 -2.46
C TYR A 15 -11.84 -4.49 -2.20
N THR A 16 -10.89 -3.86 -2.89
CA THR A 16 -10.51 -2.46 -2.67
C THR A 16 -11.54 -1.46 -3.19
N ILE A 17 -12.51 -1.88 -4.02
CA ILE A 17 -13.51 -0.98 -4.60
C ILE A 17 -14.44 -0.39 -3.54
N LYS A 18 -14.81 -1.20 -2.55
CA LYS A 18 -15.84 -0.87 -1.56
C LYS A 18 -15.42 0.23 -0.57
N PHE A 19 -14.13 0.50 -0.46
CA PHE A 19 -13.55 1.39 0.57
C PHE A 19 -12.83 2.60 -0.04
N ARG A 20 -13.15 2.93 -1.29
CA ARG A 20 -12.67 4.15 -1.92
C ARG A 20 -13.30 5.39 -1.25
N PRO A 21 -12.60 6.53 -1.25
CA PRO A 21 -11.29 6.76 -1.86
C PRO A 21 -10.13 6.32 -0.97
N TRP A 22 -9.18 5.58 -1.54
CA TRP A 22 -7.89 5.30 -0.92
C TRP A 22 -6.99 6.52 -1.01
N LYS A 23 -6.23 6.80 0.05
CA LYS A 23 -5.16 7.80 0.07
C LYS A 23 -3.82 7.11 0.28
N VAL A 24 -2.78 7.57 -0.42
CA VAL A 24 -1.40 7.12 -0.19
C VAL A 24 -0.83 7.93 0.96
N ILE A 25 -0.46 7.25 2.05
CA ILE A 25 0.11 7.87 3.25
C ILE A 25 1.62 7.74 3.33
N HIS A 26 2.21 6.83 2.54
CA HIS A 26 3.63 6.51 2.59
C HIS A 26 4.11 5.89 1.28
N VAL A 27 5.31 6.24 0.84
CA VAL A 27 5.98 5.68 -0.35
C VAL A 27 7.46 5.50 -0.04
N GLU A 28 8.01 4.35 -0.41
CA GLU A 28 9.44 4.04 -0.29
C GLU A 28 9.96 3.60 -1.66
N PHE A 29 11.19 4.02 -1.99
CA PHE A 29 11.86 3.65 -3.24
C PHE A 29 13.01 2.70 -2.95
N PHE A 30 13.15 1.68 -3.79
CA PHE A 30 14.18 0.65 -3.68
C PHE A 30 14.83 0.46 -5.05
N ASN A 31 16.15 0.25 -5.05
CA ASN A 31 16.91 -0.03 -6.28
C ASN A 31 16.65 -1.45 -6.79
N GLU A 32 16.42 -2.39 -5.86
CA GLU A 32 16.20 -3.80 -6.18
C GLU A 32 14.78 -4.26 -5.84
N LYS A 33 14.18 -5.04 -6.74
CA LYS A 33 12.86 -5.64 -6.54
C LYS A 33 12.81 -6.53 -5.30
N LYS A 34 13.91 -7.25 -5.00
CA LYS A 34 13.98 -8.15 -3.85
C LYS A 34 13.77 -7.41 -2.53
N ASP A 35 14.36 -6.23 -2.38
CA ASP A 35 14.25 -5.46 -1.15
C ASP A 35 12.90 -4.77 -1.01
N ALA A 36 12.33 -4.28 -2.12
CA ALA A 36 10.95 -3.82 -2.15
C ALA A 36 9.96 -4.91 -1.69
N MET A 37 10.14 -6.15 -2.16
CA MET A 37 9.27 -7.27 -1.76
C MET A 37 9.46 -7.66 -0.29
N LYS A 38 10.69 -7.74 0.21
CA LYS A 38 10.96 -8.00 1.64
C LYS A 38 10.29 -6.96 2.53
N ARG A 39 10.39 -5.68 2.13
CA ARG A 39 9.76 -4.58 2.85
C ARG A 39 8.24 -4.68 2.81
N GLU A 40 7.65 -4.96 1.66
CA GLU A 40 6.21 -5.17 1.53
C GLU A 40 5.71 -6.31 2.44
N GLN A 41 6.46 -7.41 2.52
CA GLN A 41 6.16 -8.53 3.43
C GLN A 41 6.26 -8.10 4.90
N PHE A 42 7.33 -7.38 5.27
CA PHE A 42 7.49 -6.85 6.62
C PHE A 42 6.29 -5.97 7.03
N LEU A 43 5.82 -5.08 6.15
CA LEU A 43 4.68 -4.19 6.42
C LEU A 43 3.38 -4.95 6.70
N LYS A 44 3.26 -6.21 6.27
CA LYS A 44 2.11 -7.09 6.54
C LYS A 44 2.24 -7.89 7.86
N THR A 45 3.37 -7.80 8.55
CA THR A 45 3.58 -8.41 9.88
C THR A 45 2.96 -7.58 11.00
N GLY A 46 2.94 -8.10 12.24
CA GLY A 46 2.47 -7.34 13.41
C GLY A 46 3.27 -6.05 13.64
N GLN A 47 4.60 -6.14 13.64
CA GLN A 47 5.49 -4.98 13.80
C GLN A 47 5.35 -4.00 12.64
N GLY A 48 5.22 -4.50 11.40
CA GLY A 48 4.96 -3.66 10.23
C GLY A 48 3.67 -2.87 10.33
N ARG A 49 2.60 -3.46 10.88
CA ARG A 49 1.33 -2.74 11.13
C ARG A 49 1.47 -1.68 12.23
N LEU A 50 2.29 -1.91 13.26
CA LEU A 50 2.58 -0.88 14.27
C LEU A 50 3.29 0.32 13.64
N PHE A 51 4.27 0.06 12.77
CA PHE A 51 4.91 1.10 11.98
C PHE A 51 3.90 1.87 11.12
N ILE A 52 3.01 1.19 10.38
CA ILE A 52 1.97 1.85 9.59
C ILE A 52 1.05 2.72 10.48
N LYS A 53 0.65 2.22 11.66
CA LYS A 53 -0.15 3.01 12.60
C LYS A 53 0.56 4.28 13.04
N SER A 54 1.88 4.25 13.24
CA SER A 54 2.65 5.45 13.60
C SER A 54 2.67 6.52 12.50
N LEU A 55 2.45 6.13 11.24
CA LEU A 55 2.34 7.05 10.10
C LEU A 55 0.95 7.68 9.97
N ILE A 56 -0.07 7.06 10.57
CA ILE A 56 -1.46 7.55 10.55
C ILE A 56 -1.71 8.24 11.89
N LYS A 57 -1.60 9.57 11.88
CA LYS A 57 -1.89 10.40 13.05
C LYS A 57 -3.39 10.55 13.29
#